data_AF-A0A349P9X1-F1
#
_entry.id   AF-A0A349P9X1-F1
#
_cell.length_a   1.000
_cell.length_b   1.000
_cell.length_c   1.000
_cell.angle_alpha   90.00
_cell.angle_beta   90.00
_cell.angle_gamma   90.00
#
_symmetry.space_group_name_H-M   'P 1'
#
loop_
_entity.id
_entity.type
_entity.pdbx_description
1 polymer ?
#
loop_
_entity_poly.entity_id
_entity_poly.type
_entity_poly.pdbx_seq_one_letter_code
_entity_poly.pdbx_strand_id
1 'polypeptide(L)'
;MNINKIVTGLLAALMLAWVPAAYAVDNNTEFGIEDDLTVIGNQGTMMDPDVELRGFTLLGSTGAAQTVYIPQTPGNMYVSGYVQVSSGMYVAGSSTFTSGAYFTGISSFNNVNNIHIGGGTGGQVLVKVAGGGLDWGTVSSMVSGDNLGSHIATMTLQMGNFGIVNVASITANGYITTYSSMSVGTELIVAGTSALNGDVDMNAKLNVDQDATFISSVTALGNVQLGDATGTDKVTVNMPAADPRADAALTVAGIATSGVYAAKFYSGADLAAWIKKK
;
A
#
# COMPACT_ATOMS: atom_id res chain seq x y z
N MET A 1 -72.76 -71.57 -1.96
CA MET A 1 -71.31 -71.31 -2.05
C MET A 1 -70.58 -72.56 -1.57
N ASN A 2 -69.72 -73.17 -2.40
CA ASN A 2 -69.14 -74.48 -2.08
C ASN A 2 -67.98 -74.30 -1.09
N ILE A 3 -68.23 -74.62 0.20
CA ILE A 3 -67.30 -74.41 1.31
C ILE A 3 -65.94 -75.08 1.04
N ASN A 4 -65.95 -76.21 0.33
CA ASN A 4 -64.73 -76.92 -0.02
C ASN A 4 -63.85 -76.08 -0.95
N LYS A 5 -64.44 -75.35 -1.91
CA LYS A 5 -63.68 -74.47 -2.81
C LYS A 5 -63.06 -73.28 -2.08
N ILE A 6 -63.72 -72.76 -1.05
CA ILE A 6 -63.21 -71.66 -0.24
C ILE A 6 -62.07 -72.14 0.66
N VAL A 7 -62.25 -73.29 1.33
CA VAL A 7 -61.21 -73.86 2.19
C VAL A 7 -59.98 -74.23 1.35
N THR A 8 -60.15 -74.84 0.17
CA THR A 8 -59.02 -75.13 -0.72
C THR A 8 -58.34 -73.86 -1.23
N GLY A 9 -59.10 -72.82 -1.57
CA GLY A 9 -58.53 -71.53 -1.98
C GLY A 9 -57.76 -70.81 -0.86
N LEU A 10 -58.29 -70.83 0.36
CA LEU A 10 -57.64 -70.19 1.52
C LEU A 10 -56.39 -70.96 1.95
N LEU A 11 -56.43 -72.30 1.90
CA LEU A 11 -55.27 -73.16 2.22
C LEU A 11 -54.16 -72.98 1.18
N ALA A 12 -54.51 -72.85 -0.11
CA ALA A 12 -53.55 -72.54 -1.17
C ALA A 12 -52.92 -71.15 -0.98
N ALA A 13 -53.72 -70.14 -0.63
CA ALA A 13 -53.21 -68.79 -0.34
C ALA A 13 -52.29 -68.75 0.90
N LEU A 14 -52.61 -69.51 1.97
CA LEU A 14 -51.74 -69.62 3.15
C LEU A 14 -50.43 -70.33 2.85
N MET A 15 -50.45 -71.38 2.01
CA MET A 15 -49.24 -72.09 1.58
C MET A 15 -48.33 -71.21 0.71
N LEU A 16 -48.90 -70.33 -0.12
CA LEU A 16 -48.16 -69.34 -0.89
C LEU A 16 -47.51 -68.25 -0.03
N ALA A 17 -48.08 -67.93 1.14
CA ALA A 17 -47.49 -67.00 2.10
C ALA A 17 -46.33 -67.61 2.92
N TRP A 18 -46.13 -68.92 2.85
CA TRP A 18 -45.06 -69.67 3.53
C TRP A 18 -43.94 -70.09 2.59
N VAL A 19 -43.97 -69.69 1.32
CA VAL A 19 -42.80 -69.84 0.45
C VAL A 19 -41.72 -68.95 1.06
N PRO A 20 -40.62 -69.51 1.58
CA PRO A 20 -39.53 -68.69 2.09
C PRO A 20 -39.14 -67.75 0.96
N ALA A 21 -39.13 -66.45 1.24
CA ALA A 21 -38.60 -65.47 0.31
C ALA A 21 -37.27 -66.04 -0.18
N ALA A 22 -37.15 -66.27 -1.48
CA ALA A 22 -35.91 -66.69 -2.08
C ALA A 22 -34.93 -65.53 -1.90
N TYR A 23 -34.30 -65.48 -0.72
CA TYR A 23 -33.14 -64.66 -0.50
C TYR A 23 -32.13 -65.18 -1.52
N ALA A 24 -31.69 -64.30 -2.41
CA ALA A 24 -30.55 -64.60 -3.26
C ALA A 24 -29.38 -64.90 -2.32
N VAL A 25 -29.11 -66.19 -2.12
CA VAL A 25 -27.90 -66.66 -1.45
C VAL A 25 -26.76 -66.39 -2.43
N ASP A 26 -25.67 -65.79 -1.93
CA ASP A 26 -24.43 -65.71 -2.69
C ASP A 26 -24.10 -67.11 -3.22
N ASN A 27 -24.13 -67.26 -4.54
CA ASN A 27 -23.96 -68.55 -5.17
C ASN A 27 -22.49 -68.85 -5.48
N ASN A 28 -21.56 -68.04 -4.95
CA ASN A 28 -20.13 -68.13 -5.22
C ASN A 28 -19.84 -68.15 -6.73
N THR A 29 -20.65 -67.44 -7.54
CA THR A 29 -20.35 -67.34 -8.98
C THR A 29 -19.21 -66.36 -9.17
N GLU A 30 -18.05 -66.92 -9.51
CA GLU A 30 -16.87 -66.14 -9.86
C GLU A 30 -16.81 -65.95 -11.37
N PHE A 31 -16.43 -64.74 -11.79
CA PHE A 31 -16.07 -64.44 -13.16
C PHE A 31 -14.58 -64.13 -13.20
N GLY A 32 -13.83 -64.94 -13.96
CA GLY A 32 -12.38 -64.77 -14.13
C GLY A 32 -12.05 -64.41 -15.57
N ILE A 33 -11.14 -63.44 -15.73
CA ILE A 33 -10.43 -63.16 -16.97
C ILE A 33 -8.94 -63.20 -16.62
N GLU A 34 -8.14 -63.91 -17.41
CA GLU A 34 -6.71 -64.11 -17.15
C GLU A 34 -5.82 -63.01 -17.78
N ASP A 35 -6.40 -62.19 -18.66
CA ASP A 35 -5.70 -61.15 -19.43
C ASP A 35 -6.50 -59.83 -19.42
N ASP A 36 -6.29 -58.95 -20.40
CA ASP A 36 -6.97 -57.66 -20.52
C ASP A 36 -8.50 -57.78 -20.60
N LEU A 37 -9.18 -57.01 -19.75
CA LEU A 37 -10.60 -56.70 -19.92
C LEU A 37 -10.73 -55.37 -20.67
N THR A 38 -11.22 -55.44 -21.90
CA THR A 38 -11.65 -54.25 -22.64
C THR A 38 -13.17 -54.21 -22.66
N VAL A 39 -13.77 -53.15 -22.11
CA VAL A 39 -15.20 -52.86 -22.29
C VAL A 39 -15.33 -51.62 -23.16
N ILE A 40 -16.09 -51.76 -24.25
CA ILE A 40 -16.33 -50.67 -25.21
C ILE A 40 -17.80 -50.30 -25.13
N GLY A 41 -18.04 -49.03 -24.85
CA GLY A 41 -19.34 -48.41 -24.81
C GLY A 41 -19.68 -47.63 -26.07
N ASN A 42 -20.96 -47.49 -26.38
CA ASN A 42 -21.43 -46.55 -27.41
C ASN A 42 -22.61 -45.76 -26.84
N GLN A 43 -22.34 -44.53 -26.40
CA GLN A 43 -23.32 -43.57 -25.85
C GLN A 43 -23.87 -43.91 -24.45
N GLY A 44 -23.03 -44.37 -23.52
CA GLY A 44 -23.44 -44.55 -22.13
C GLY A 44 -24.05 -43.29 -21.51
N THR A 45 -25.18 -43.46 -20.84
CA THR A 45 -25.84 -42.42 -20.03
C THR A 45 -25.90 -42.84 -18.57
N MET A 46 -26.30 -41.96 -17.65
CA MET A 46 -26.53 -42.35 -16.26
C MET A 46 -27.60 -43.45 -16.12
N MET A 47 -28.57 -43.53 -17.05
CA MET A 47 -29.62 -44.55 -17.04
C MET A 47 -29.23 -45.85 -17.76
N ASP A 48 -28.18 -45.78 -18.57
CA ASP A 48 -27.66 -46.91 -19.35
C ASP A 48 -26.14 -46.77 -19.48
N PRO A 49 -25.39 -47.01 -18.39
CA PRO A 49 -23.93 -46.89 -18.42
C PRO A 49 -23.29 -48.11 -19.07
N ASP A 50 -22.24 -47.87 -19.86
CA ASP A 50 -21.52 -48.92 -20.59
C ASP A 50 -20.78 -49.92 -19.66
N VAL A 51 -20.43 -49.48 -18.43
CA VAL A 51 -19.86 -50.31 -17.36
C VAL A 51 -20.42 -49.86 -16.02
N GLU A 52 -20.85 -50.82 -15.21
CA GLU A 52 -21.22 -50.61 -13.82
C GLU A 52 -20.41 -51.51 -12.90
N LEU A 53 -19.72 -50.90 -11.94
CA LEU A 53 -19.08 -51.61 -10.84
C LEU A 53 -19.93 -51.41 -9.60
N ARG A 54 -20.66 -52.46 -9.22
CA ARG A 54 -21.54 -52.47 -8.04
C ARG A 54 -20.88 -53.29 -6.92
N GLY A 55 -21.28 -53.03 -5.67
CA GLY A 55 -20.69 -53.72 -4.53
C GLY A 55 -19.38 -53.10 -4.06
N PHE A 56 -18.61 -53.84 -3.26
CA PHE A 56 -17.25 -53.46 -2.92
C PHE A 56 -16.32 -53.94 -4.04
N THR A 57 -15.61 -53.02 -4.69
CA THR A 57 -14.71 -53.35 -5.81
C THR A 57 -13.26 -53.10 -5.41
N LEU A 58 -12.41 -54.11 -5.62
CA LEU A 58 -10.96 -54.02 -5.48
C LEU A 58 -10.31 -54.04 -6.86
N LEU A 59 -9.60 -52.98 -7.23
CA LEU A 59 -8.74 -52.95 -8.41
C LEU A 59 -7.27 -53.11 -7.98
N GLY A 60 -6.65 -54.24 -8.34
CA GLY A 60 -5.27 -54.59 -8.01
C GLY A 60 -5.14 -55.94 -7.30
N SER A 61 -3.94 -56.27 -6.81
CA SER A 61 -3.69 -57.57 -6.17
C SER A 61 -4.34 -57.69 -4.79
N THR A 62 -4.96 -58.83 -4.51
CA THR A 62 -5.42 -59.23 -3.17
C THR A 62 -4.24 -59.59 -2.26
N GLY A 63 -3.51 -58.58 -1.78
CA GLY A 63 -2.46 -58.78 -0.78
C GLY A 63 -3.04 -59.01 0.62
N ALA A 64 -2.52 -60.00 1.37
CA ALA A 64 -3.03 -60.42 2.68
C ALA A 64 -2.91 -59.38 3.83
N ALA A 65 -2.63 -58.10 3.55
CA ALA A 65 -2.48 -57.06 4.57
C ALA A 65 -2.77 -55.63 4.06
N GLN A 66 -3.66 -55.45 3.09
CA GLN A 66 -4.03 -54.08 2.68
C GLN A 66 -4.92 -53.43 3.74
N THR A 67 -4.43 -52.35 4.34
CA THR A 67 -5.25 -51.51 5.22
C THR A 67 -6.20 -50.70 4.34
N VAL A 68 -7.46 -51.10 4.33
CA VAL A 68 -8.52 -50.40 3.62
C VAL A 68 -9.08 -49.32 4.54
N TYR A 69 -8.89 -48.05 4.17
CA TYR A 69 -9.36 -46.90 4.96
C TYR A 69 -10.81 -46.49 4.64
N ILE A 70 -11.55 -47.33 3.92
CA ILE A 70 -12.96 -47.12 3.57
C ILE A 70 -13.80 -48.32 4.05
N PRO A 71 -15.09 -48.13 4.34
CA PRO A 71 -15.98 -49.25 4.68
C PRO A 71 -16.02 -50.29 3.56
N GLN A 72 -16.02 -51.58 3.91
CA GLN A 72 -16.17 -52.68 2.94
C GLN A 72 -17.66 -52.98 2.65
N THR A 73 -18.43 -51.92 2.37
CA THR A 73 -19.87 -52.01 2.04
C THR A 73 -20.10 -51.80 0.54
N PRO A 74 -21.23 -52.24 -0.01
CA PRO A 74 -21.57 -52.00 -1.42
C PRO A 74 -21.50 -50.52 -1.81
N GLY A 75 -20.95 -50.24 -3.00
CA GLY A 75 -20.79 -48.90 -3.56
C GLY A 75 -19.40 -48.30 -3.36
N ASN A 76 -18.52 -48.95 -2.60
CA ASN A 76 -17.16 -48.49 -2.37
C ASN A 76 -16.16 -49.16 -3.33
N MET A 77 -15.19 -48.40 -3.81
CA MET A 77 -14.10 -48.88 -4.67
C MET A 77 -12.77 -48.58 -3.99
N TYR A 78 -11.89 -49.58 -3.96
CA TYR A 78 -10.51 -49.44 -3.52
C TYR A 78 -9.57 -49.80 -4.67
N VAL A 79 -8.62 -48.91 -4.96
CA VAL A 79 -7.59 -49.13 -5.98
C VAL A 79 -6.23 -49.26 -5.31
N SER A 80 -5.63 -50.43 -5.43
CA SER A 80 -4.28 -50.72 -4.94
C SER A 80 -3.22 -50.27 -5.95
N GLY A 81 -2.97 -48.97 -6.04
CA GLY A 81 -1.93 -48.43 -6.92
C GLY A 81 -2.24 -47.03 -7.42
N TYR A 82 -1.77 -46.73 -8.63
CA TYR A 82 -2.03 -45.46 -9.30
C TYR A 82 -3.31 -45.52 -10.13
N VAL A 83 -4.06 -44.41 -10.12
CA VAL A 83 -5.18 -44.19 -11.04
C VAL A 83 -4.76 -43.08 -12.00
N GLN A 84 -4.84 -43.36 -13.30
CA GLN A 84 -4.66 -42.35 -14.34
C GLN A 84 -5.99 -42.11 -15.04
N VAL A 85 -6.39 -40.84 -15.13
CA VAL A 85 -7.60 -40.41 -15.83
C VAL A 85 -7.18 -39.40 -16.89
N SER A 86 -7.46 -39.67 -18.16
CA SER A 86 -7.01 -38.83 -19.28
C SER A 86 -7.86 -37.57 -19.49
N SER A 87 -9.10 -37.57 -19.01
CA SER A 87 -10.07 -36.50 -19.23
C SER A 87 -10.42 -35.81 -17.91
N GLY A 88 -11.53 -36.19 -17.27
CA GLY A 88 -11.98 -35.59 -16.02
C GLY A 88 -12.35 -36.63 -14.98
N MET A 89 -12.04 -36.33 -13.73
CA MET A 89 -12.56 -37.05 -12.57
C MET A 89 -13.55 -36.12 -11.87
N TYR A 90 -14.80 -36.57 -11.72
CA TYR A 90 -15.80 -35.87 -10.92
C TYR A 90 -15.93 -36.59 -9.57
N VAL A 91 -15.68 -35.88 -8.48
CA VAL A 91 -15.86 -36.40 -7.12
C VAL A 91 -16.98 -35.62 -6.46
N ALA A 92 -18.11 -36.28 -6.22
CA ALA A 92 -19.20 -35.71 -5.44
C ALA A 92 -18.89 -35.84 -3.95
N GLY A 93 -18.98 -34.74 -3.21
CA GLY A 93 -18.74 -34.72 -1.77
C GLY A 93 -17.29 -34.39 -1.39
N SER A 94 -16.78 -35.02 -0.32
CA SER A 94 -15.47 -34.72 0.25
C SER A 94 -14.40 -35.71 -0.23
N SER A 95 -13.22 -35.18 -0.57
CA SER A 95 -12.00 -35.97 -0.82
C SER A 95 -11.02 -35.78 0.33
N THR A 96 -10.39 -36.86 0.81
CA THR A 96 -9.35 -36.79 1.85
C THR A 96 -8.03 -37.32 1.30
N PHE A 97 -6.95 -36.54 1.43
CA PHE A 97 -5.60 -36.94 1.04
C PHE A 97 -4.71 -37.00 2.29
N THR A 98 -4.27 -38.18 2.69
CA THR A 98 -3.50 -38.39 3.92
C THR A 98 -2.04 -37.93 3.82
N SER A 99 -1.47 -37.96 2.60
CA SER A 99 -0.09 -37.53 2.31
C SER A 99 -0.03 -36.23 1.48
N GLY A 100 -1.12 -35.47 1.46
CA GLY A 100 -1.25 -34.24 0.69
C GLY A 100 -1.73 -34.44 -0.76
N ALA A 101 -2.07 -33.32 -1.40
CA ALA A 101 -2.44 -33.26 -2.81
C ALA A 101 -1.45 -32.36 -3.55
N TYR A 102 -0.91 -32.85 -4.67
CA TYR A 102 0.05 -32.13 -5.49
C TYR A 102 -0.58 -31.73 -6.82
N PHE A 103 -0.57 -30.44 -7.12
CA PHE A 103 -1.04 -29.88 -8.37
C PHE A 103 0.14 -29.22 -9.08
N THR A 104 0.62 -29.80 -10.17
CA THR A 104 1.80 -29.32 -10.92
C THR A 104 1.46 -28.34 -12.04
N GLY A 105 0.18 -28.22 -12.39
CA GLY A 105 -0.34 -27.30 -13.40
C GLY A 105 -1.28 -26.26 -12.82
N ILE A 106 -2.07 -25.63 -13.71
CA ILE A 106 -3.05 -24.61 -13.32
C ILE A 106 -4.30 -25.28 -12.75
N SER A 107 -4.67 -24.89 -11.53
CA SER A 107 -5.98 -25.19 -10.96
C SER A 107 -6.88 -23.96 -11.12
N SER A 108 -7.90 -24.06 -11.96
CA SER A 108 -8.87 -22.99 -12.21
C SER A 108 -10.16 -23.25 -11.44
N PHE A 109 -10.66 -22.23 -10.75
CA PHE A 109 -11.93 -22.25 -10.04
C PHE A 109 -12.83 -21.13 -10.58
N ASN A 110 -14.09 -21.44 -10.88
CA ASN A 110 -15.04 -20.47 -11.44
C ASN A 110 -15.71 -19.56 -10.41
N ASN A 111 -15.50 -19.83 -9.12
CA ASN A 111 -16.02 -19.04 -8.00
C ASN A 111 -15.00 -19.10 -6.85
N VAL A 112 -14.63 -17.94 -6.31
CA VAL A 112 -13.69 -17.83 -5.19
C VAL A 112 -14.17 -18.55 -3.93
N ASN A 113 -15.49 -18.65 -3.74
CA ASN A 113 -16.08 -19.37 -2.61
C ASN A 113 -15.85 -20.89 -2.68
N ASN A 114 -15.43 -21.42 -3.84
CA ASN A 114 -15.12 -22.83 -4.02
C ASN A 114 -13.73 -23.21 -3.50
N ILE A 115 -12.88 -22.22 -3.16
CA ILE A 115 -11.58 -22.46 -2.54
C ILE A 115 -11.70 -22.15 -1.05
N HIS A 116 -11.90 -23.20 -0.25
CA HIS A 116 -11.88 -23.09 1.21
C HIS A 116 -10.63 -23.80 1.76
N ILE A 117 -9.69 -23.03 2.30
CA ILE A 117 -8.59 -23.56 3.09
C ILE A 117 -8.96 -23.31 4.55
N GLY A 118 -9.29 -24.39 5.28
CA GLY A 118 -9.69 -24.31 6.67
C GLY A 118 -8.56 -23.85 7.60
N GLY A 119 -8.94 -23.37 8.79
CA GLY A 119 -8.02 -22.80 9.78
C GLY A 119 -7.92 -21.28 9.70
N GLY A 120 -6.86 -20.72 10.26
CA GLY A 120 -6.61 -19.28 10.31
C GLY A 120 -7.64 -18.48 11.13
N THR A 121 -7.43 -17.16 11.18
CA THR A 121 -8.35 -16.16 11.74
C THR A 121 -8.69 -15.11 10.69
N GLY A 122 -9.77 -14.34 10.91
CA GLY A 122 -10.13 -13.24 10.02
C GLY A 122 -8.96 -12.25 9.80
N GLY A 123 -8.74 -11.86 8.55
CA GLY A 123 -7.64 -10.95 8.17
C GLY A 123 -6.27 -11.61 7.96
N GLN A 124 -6.20 -12.95 7.94
CA GLN A 124 -4.99 -13.68 7.54
C GLN A 124 -5.01 -14.06 6.07
N VAL A 125 -3.83 -14.24 5.49
CA VAL A 125 -3.61 -14.72 4.12
C VAL A 125 -2.62 -15.87 4.13
N LEU A 126 -2.72 -16.78 3.16
CA LEU A 126 -1.73 -17.84 2.99
C LEU A 126 -0.47 -17.26 2.37
N VAL A 127 0.65 -17.38 3.06
CA VAL A 127 1.97 -16.95 2.59
C VAL A 127 2.87 -18.15 2.38
N LYS A 128 3.68 -18.12 1.32
CA LYS A 128 4.68 -19.15 1.09
C LYS A 128 5.80 -19.04 2.12
N VAL A 129 6.08 -20.13 2.82
CA VAL A 129 7.18 -20.21 3.79
C VAL A 129 8.39 -20.96 3.21
N ALA A 130 9.52 -20.90 3.93
CA ALA A 130 10.67 -21.73 3.63
C ALA A 130 10.26 -23.21 3.68
N GLY A 131 10.71 -24.02 2.70
CA GLY A 131 10.26 -25.41 2.55
C GLY A 131 9.08 -25.61 1.59
N GLY A 132 8.51 -24.55 1.02
CA GLY A 132 7.54 -24.64 -0.08
C GLY A 132 6.07 -24.79 0.35
N GLY A 133 5.81 -24.93 1.65
CA GLY A 133 4.46 -24.90 2.21
C GLY A 133 3.85 -23.49 2.26
N LEU A 134 2.59 -23.45 2.69
CA LEU A 134 1.85 -22.23 2.98
C LEU A 134 1.60 -22.15 4.49
N ASP A 135 1.66 -20.94 5.05
CA ASP A 135 1.31 -20.65 6.44
C ASP A 135 0.35 -19.45 6.51
N TRP A 136 -0.43 -19.34 7.59
CA TRP A 136 -1.33 -18.22 7.81
C TRP A 136 -0.54 -17.00 8.30
N GLY A 137 -0.28 -16.06 7.40
CA GLY A 137 0.32 -14.77 7.72
C GLY A 137 -0.74 -13.74 8.08
N THR A 138 -0.53 -12.99 9.16
CA THR A 138 -1.37 -11.82 9.48
C THR A 138 -1.02 -10.68 8.52
N VAL A 139 -2.01 -10.10 7.84
CA VAL A 139 -1.74 -9.01 6.89
C VAL A 139 -0.97 -7.86 7.54
N SER A 140 -1.26 -7.53 8.81
CA SER A 140 -0.54 -6.48 9.54
C SER A 140 0.95 -6.73 9.74
N SER A 141 1.43 -7.98 9.74
CA SER A 141 2.86 -8.28 9.79
C SER A 141 3.52 -8.23 8.41
N MET A 142 2.73 -8.38 7.34
CA MET A 142 3.19 -8.21 5.96
C MET A 142 3.25 -6.73 5.55
N VAL A 143 2.45 -5.89 6.19
CA VAL A 143 2.42 -4.43 5.98
C VAL A 143 2.89 -3.67 7.21
N SER A 144 3.85 -4.22 8.00
CA SER A 144 4.56 -3.42 9.02
C SER A 144 4.92 -2.08 8.38
N GLY A 145 4.24 -1.02 8.83
CA GLY A 145 3.86 0.14 8.02
C GLY A 145 4.93 0.60 7.05
N ASP A 146 4.52 1.01 5.84
CA ASP A 146 5.38 1.61 4.82
C ASP A 146 6.50 2.39 5.50
N ASN A 147 7.68 1.75 5.57
CA ASN A 147 8.78 2.32 6.29
C ASN A 147 9.36 3.33 5.31
N LEU A 148 8.88 4.57 5.43
CA LEU A 148 9.29 5.70 4.59
C LEU A 148 10.82 5.86 4.55
N GLY A 149 11.55 5.24 5.49
CA GLY A 149 13.01 5.18 5.51
C GLY A 149 13.67 4.67 4.23
N SER A 150 12.97 3.93 3.36
CA SER A 150 13.47 3.60 2.01
C SER A 150 12.46 3.89 0.88
N HIS A 151 11.40 4.64 1.16
CA HIS A 151 10.39 4.92 0.14
C HIS A 151 10.94 5.91 -0.90
N ILE A 152 10.87 5.53 -2.17
CA ILE A 152 11.19 6.41 -3.31
C ILE A 152 9.89 6.63 -4.08
N ALA A 153 9.34 7.84 -3.99
CA ALA A 153 8.23 8.25 -4.84
C ALA A 153 8.75 8.46 -6.27
N THR A 154 8.42 7.56 -7.19
CA THR A 154 8.74 7.72 -8.62
C THR A 154 7.72 8.56 -9.39
N MET A 155 6.65 8.97 -8.70
CA MET A 155 5.58 9.84 -9.17
C MET A 155 5.34 10.98 -8.18
N THR A 156 4.48 11.94 -8.55
CA THR A 156 4.08 13.04 -7.66
C THR A 156 3.45 12.51 -6.38
N LEU A 157 4.12 12.77 -5.25
CA LEU A 157 3.60 12.46 -3.93
C LEU A 157 2.54 13.50 -3.52
N GLN A 158 1.31 13.06 -3.27
CA GLN A 158 0.22 13.91 -2.80
C GLN A 158 0.21 13.95 -1.26
N MET A 159 0.77 15.01 -0.66
CA MET A 159 0.79 15.25 0.79
C MET A 159 -0.19 16.35 1.23
N GLY A 160 -1.28 16.57 0.47
CA GLY A 160 -2.28 17.57 0.81
C GLY A 160 -2.78 17.38 2.25
N ASN A 161 -2.75 18.44 3.05
CA ASN A 161 -3.18 18.44 4.46
C ASN A 161 -2.32 17.60 5.44
N PHE A 162 -1.22 17.00 4.99
CA PHE A 162 -0.31 16.23 5.84
C PHE A 162 1.01 16.98 6.04
N GLY A 163 1.30 17.37 7.29
CA GLY A 163 2.58 17.96 7.65
C GLY A 163 3.71 16.92 7.61
N ILE A 164 4.92 17.35 7.22
CA ILE A 164 6.13 16.55 7.35
C ILE A 164 6.88 17.05 8.59
N VAL A 165 6.97 16.23 9.63
CA VAL A 165 7.53 16.59 10.94
C VAL A 165 8.86 15.88 11.18
N ASN A 166 9.75 16.50 11.95
CA ASN A 166 11.07 15.93 12.33
C ASN A 166 11.95 15.56 11.12
N VAL A 167 11.91 16.35 10.04
CA VAL A 167 12.78 16.16 8.88
C VAL A 167 14.18 16.65 9.19
N ALA A 168 15.18 15.78 9.09
CA ALA A 168 16.58 16.15 9.35
C ALA A 168 17.16 17.07 8.26
N SER A 169 16.76 16.86 7.00
CA SER A 169 17.22 17.65 5.85
C SER A 169 16.24 17.60 4.69
N ILE A 170 16.08 18.70 3.96
CA ILE A 170 15.32 18.79 2.71
C ILE A 170 16.27 19.28 1.62
N THR A 171 16.34 18.55 0.51
CA THR A 171 17.04 18.97 -0.71
C THR A 171 16.04 19.01 -1.85
N ALA A 172 15.82 20.19 -2.43
CA ALA A 172 14.95 20.38 -3.57
C ALA A 172 15.77 20.90 -4.76
N ASN A 173 15.70 20.21 -5.91
CA ASN A 173 16.37 20.66 -7.14
C ASN A 173 15.54 21.68 -7.94
N GLY A 174 14.28 21.89 -7.55
CA GLY A 174 13.36 22.85 -8.15
C GLY A 174 13.05 24.00 -7.18
N TYR A 175 11.82 24.51 -7.27
CA TYR A 175 11.32 25.55 -6.36
C TYR A 175 10.66 24.96 -5.11
N ILE A 176 10.70 25.71 -4.01
CA ILE A 176 9.86 25.50 -2.83
C ILE A 176 8.89 26.67 -2.75
N THR A 177 7.58 26.39 -2.87
CA THR A 177 6.53 27.41 -2.70
C THR A 177 5.91 27.28 -1.32
N THR A 178 5.92 28.37 -0.55
CA THR A 178 5.30 28.45 0.78
C THR A 178 4.16 29.46 0.76
N TYR A 179 2.96 29.07 1.16
CA TYR A 179 1.76 29.92 1.05
C TYR A 179 1.50 30.85 2.23
N SER A 180 2.02 30.54 3.43
CA SER A 180 1.70 31.30 4.65
C SER A 180 2.93 31.95 5.26
N SER A 181 3.84 31.17 5.83
CA SER A 181 5.05 31.68 6.46
C SER A 181 6.18 30.67 6.40
N MET A 182 7.41 31.16 6.35
CA MET A 182 8.63 30.39 6.50
C MET A 182 9.40 30.97 7.69
N SER A 183 9.84 30.10 8.60
CA SER A 183 10.74 30.47 9.69
C SER A 183 12.04 29.70 9.53
N VAL A 184 13.15 30.43 9.52
CA VAL A 184 14.49 29.87 9.43
C VAL A 184 15.18 30.10 10.78
N GLY A 185 15.51 29.03 11.48
CA GLY A 185 15.93 29.11 12.88
C GLY A 185 17.36 29.63 13.09
N THR A 186 18.23 29.51 12.09
CA THR A 186 19.65 29.88 12.19
C THR A 186 20.04 30.87 11.09
N GLU A 187 20.30 30.38 9.89
CA GLU A 187 20.87 31.15 8.79
C GLU A 187 20.05 30.94 7.51
N LEU A 188 19.72 32.05 6.84
CA LEU A 188 19.20 32.05 5.49
C LEU A 188 20.29 32.54 4.54
N ILE A 189 20.81 31.63 3.71
CA ILE A 189 21.73 31.97 2.62
C ILE A 189 20.93 31.96 1.32
N VAL A 190 20.92 33.10 0.62
CA VAL A 190 20.34 33.21 -0.73
C VAL A 190 21.47 33.38 -1.72
N ALA A 191 21.79 32.33 -2.47
CA ALA A 191 22.72 32.41 -3.58
C ALA A 191 22.00 33.03 -4.80
N GLY A 192 22.20 34.34 -5.01
CA GLY A 192 21.59 35.09 -6.09
C GLY A 192 20.78 36.28 -5.57
N THR A 193 19.64 36.55 -6.21
CA THR A 193 18.80 37.71 -5.89
C THR A 193 17.66 37.32 -4.96
N SER A 194 17.41 38.15 -3.94
CA SER A 194 16.16 38.12 -3.17
C SER A 194 15.30 39.33 -3.55
N ALA A 195 14.03 39.10 -3.86
CA ALA A 195 13.04 40.15 -4.07
C ALA A 195 12.03 40.12 -2.92
N LEU A 196 11.92 41.23 -2.19
CA LEU A 196 11.01 41.37 -1.05
C LEU A 196 10.01 42.49 -1.39
N ASN A 197 8.78 42.13 -1.70
CA ASN A 197 7.73 43.04 -2.18
C ASN A 197 6.91 43.70 -1.04
N GLY A 198 7.48 43.78 0.15
CA GLY A 198 6.86 44.35 1.34
C GLY A 198 7.90 44.88 2.32
N ASP A 199 7.48 45.16 3.55
CA ASP A 199 8.36 45.69 4.58
C ASP A 199 9.44 44.67 4.96
N VAL A 200 10.67 45.16 5.11
CA VAL A 200 11.81 44.36 5.57
C VAL A 200 12.23 44.92 6.92
N ASP A 201 12.00 44.13 7.97
CA ASP A 201 12.48 44.43 9.31
C ASP A 201 13.74 43.60 9.62
N MET A 202 14.80 44.27 10.03
CA MET A 202 16.05 43.65 10.46
C MET A 202 16.34 44.12 11.88
N ASN A 203 16.18 43.21 12.84
CA ASN A 203 16.26 43.51 14.26
C ASN A 203 17.57 44.22 14.65
N ALA A 204 18.73 43.59 14.42
CA ALA A 204 19.98 44.07 14.99
C ALA A 204 20.83 44.90 14.02
N LYS A 205 21.12 44.35 12.83
CA LYS A 205 22.10 44.94 11.91
C LYS A 205 21.71 44.64 10.46
N LEU A 206 21.93 45.63 9.61
CA LEU A 206 22.04 45.49 8.17
C LEU A 206 23.50 45.74 7.80
N ASN A 207 24.09 44.85 7.01
CA ASN A 207 25.36 45.11 6.33
C ASN A 207 25.13 45.02 4.81
N VAL A 208 25.67 45.97 4.06
CA VAL A 208 25.64 45.97 2.60
C VAL A 208 27.07 46.24 2.15
N ASP A 209 27.69 45.27 1.50
CA ASP A 209 29.10 45.37 1.10
C ASP A 209 29.30 46.28 -0.13
N GLN A 210 28.26 46.41 -0.95
CA GLN A 210 28.25 47.21 -2.18
C GLN A 210 27.22 48.36 -2.08
N ASP A 211 26.67 48.80 -3.20
CA ASP A 211 25.74 49.92 -3.25
C ASP A 211 24.36 49.57 -2.67
N ALA A 212 23.82 50.47 -1.85
CA ALA A 212 22.43 50.46 -1.42
C ALA A 212 21.69 51.67 -2.00
N THR A 213 20.55 51.46 -2.67
CA THR A 213 19.69 52.54 -3.17
C THR A 213 18.42 52.64 -2.36
N PHE A 214 18.15 53.82 -1.79
CA PHE A 214 16.88 54.14 -1.13
C PHE A 214 16.11 55.16 -1.98
N ILE A 215 14.91 54.80 -2.44
CA ILE A 215 14.18 55.59 -3.45
C ILE A 215 13.49 56.83 -2.85
N SER A 216 12.99 56.74 -1.61
CA SER A 216 12.15 57.80 -1.01
C SER A 216 12.88 58.57 0.08
N SER A 217 13.09 57.94 1.25
CA SER A 217 13.75 58.59 2.37
C SER A 217 14.48 57.56 3.24
N VAL A 218 15.47 58.05 3.98
CA VAL A 218 16.15 57.31 5.04
C VAL A 218 15.91 58.06 6.34
N THR A 219 15.35 57.41 7.34
CA THR A 219 15.22 57.96 8.70
C THR A 219 16.12 57.18 9.64
N ALA A 220 17.02 57.88 10.30
CA ALA A 220 17.87 57.32 11.35
C ALA A 220 17.52 57.97 12.68
N LEU A 221 17.26 57.16 13.71
CA LEU A 221 16.98 57.63 15.06
C LEU A 221 18.27 57.90 15.86
N GLY A 222 19.40 57.41 15.37
CA GLY A 222 20.73 57.59 15.96
C GLY A 222 21.68 58.35 15.04
N ASN A 223 22.97 58.31 15.38
CA ASN A 223 24.01 58.93 14.58
C ASN A 223 24.12 58.23 13.21
N VAL A 224 24.20 59.05 12.15
CA VAL A 224 24.55 58.58 10.80
C VAL A 224 26.01 58.95 10.56
N GLN A 225 26.85 57.94 10.40
CA GLN A 225 28.19 58.11 9.89
C GLN A 225 28.15 57.93 8.37
N LEU A 226 28.60 58.95 7.66
CA LEU A 226 28.84 58.86 6.23
C LEU A 226 30.36 58.77 6.04
N GLY A 227 30.81 57.63 5.54
CA GLY A 227 32.22 57.34 5.25
C GLY A 227 33.01 56.57 6.29
N ASP A 228 34.22 56.16 5.90
CA ASP A 228 35.04 55.18 6.63
C ASP A 228 36.09 55.80 7.58
N ALA A 229 36.10 57.12 7.74
CA ALA A 229 37.04 57.90 8.56
C ALA A 229 38.53 57.80 8.15
N THR A 230 38.90 57.11 7.06
CA THR A 230 40.31 56.92 6.64
C THR A 230 40.85 58.01 5.72
N GLY A 231 40.07 59.06 5.45
CA GLY A 231 40.53 60.30 4.82
C GLY A 231 40.50 60.31 3.28
N THR A 232 40.12 59.21 2.63
CA THR A 232 39.95 59.14 1.17
C THR A 232 38.50 59.20 0.71
N ASP A 233 37.54 59.20 1.64
CA ASP A 233 36.14 59.11 1.27
C ASP A 233 35.58 60.41 0.68
N LYS A 234 34.84 60.28 -0.42
CA LYS A 234 34.10 61.38 -1.07
C LYS A 234 32.62 61.22 -0.78
N VAL A 235 32.20 61.69 0.39
CA VAL A 235 30.78 61.79 0.72
C VAL A 235 30.17 63.01 0.04
N THR A 236 29.21 62.79 -0.84
CA THR A 236 28.38 63.86 -1.42
C THR A 236 26.95 63.76 -0.87
N VAL A 237 26.51 64.76 -0.08
CA VAL A 237 25.12 64.85 0.39
C VAL A 237 24.32 65.69 -0.62
N ASN A 238 23.76 65.00 -1.62
CA ASN A 238 22.88 65.49 -2.69
C ASN A 238 23.07 66.94 -3.19
N MET A 239 23.65 67.07 -4.39
CA MET A 239 23.38 68.18 -5.30
C MET A 239 22.12 67.85 -6.12
N PRO A 240 20.97 68.51 -5.90
CA PRO A 240 19.81 68.33 -6.77
C PRO A 240 20.15 68.80 -8.19
N ALA A 241 20.02 67.93 -9.19
CA ALA A 241 20.28 68.24 -10.60
C ALA A 241 19.34 69.32 -11.20
N ALA A 242 18.36 69.84 -10.45
CA ALA A 242 17.33 70.76 -10.93
C ALA A 242 16.90 71.85 -9.91
N ASP A 243 17.63 72.07 -8.79
CA ASP A 243 17.32 73.23 -7.93
C ASP A 243 17.96 74.50 -8.53
N PRO A 244 17.22 75.61 -8.70
CA PRO A 244 17.78 76.90 -9.10
C PRO A 244 18.88 77.44 -8.17
N ARG A 245 19.10 76.83 -7.00
CA ARG A 245 20.28 77.02 -6.13
C ARG A 245 21.31 75.91 -6.35
N ALA A 246 21.75 75.73 -7.59
CA ALA A 246 22.63 74.65 -8.06
C ALA A 246 23.97 74.48 -7.30
N ASP A 247 24.26 75.32 -6.30
CA ASP A 247 25.50 75.33 -5.52
C ASP A 247 25.31 74.92 -4.04
N ALA A 248 24.09 74.57 -3.60
CA ALA A 248 23.85 74.20 -2.21
C ALA A 248 24.12 72.71 -1.94
N ALA A 249 25.31 72.39 -1.42
CA ALA A 249 25.73 71.02 -1.06
C ALA A 249 25.07 70.47 0.24
N LEU A 250 24.31 71.28 0.97
CA LEU A 250 23.61 70.86 2.19
C LEU A 250 22.45 71.84 2.47
N THR A 251 21.24 71.32 2.57
CA THR A 251 20.08 72.08 3.06
C THR A 251 19.71 71.57 4.45
N VAL A 252 19.78 72.45 5.46
CA VAL A 252 19.35 72.14 6.84
C VAL A 252 18.05 72.88 7.14
N ALA A 253 16.95 72.13 7.22
CA ALA A 253 15.66 72.65 7.65
C ALA A 253 15.47 72.42 9.15
N GLY A 254 15.18 73.48 9.91
CA GLY A 254 14.89 73.39 11.35
C GLY A 254 13.54 74.01 11.71
N ILE A 255 12.85 73.42 12.70
CA ILE A 255 11.62 73.95 13.30
C ILE A 255 11.93 75.30 13.95
N ALA A 256 11.09 76.32 13.73
CA ALA A 256 11.34 77.67 14.22
C ALA A 256 11.29 77.74 15.76
N THR A 257 12.47 77.83 16.38
CA THR A 257 12.63 78.21 17.78
C THR A 257 13.54 79.43 17.84
N SER A 258 13.03 80.55 18.37
CA SER A 258 13.79 81.80 18.47
C SER A 258 15.07 81.61 19.29
N GLY A 259 16.20 82.12 18.80
CA GLY A 259 17.50 82.06 19.48
C GLY A 259 18.32 80.79 19.23
N VAL A 260 17.83 79.84 18.44
CA VAL A 260 18.53 78.55 18.18
C VAL A 260 19.22 78.56 16.81
N TYR A 261 20.43 78.01 16.74
CA TYR A 261 21.17 77.82 15.50
C TYR A 261 20.48 76.76 14.62
N ALA A 262 20.32 77.03 13.32
CA ALA A 262 19.79 76.07 12.35
C ALA A 262 20.77 74.93 12.08
N ALA A 263 22.08 75.21 12.16
CA ALA A 263 23.13 74.22 12.10
C ALA A 263 24.36 74.71 12.88
N LYS A 264 25.10 73.78 13.47
CA LYS A 264 26.43 74.01 14.06
C LYS A 264 27.40 73.01 13.45
N PHE A 265 28.58 73.49 13.09
CA PHE A 265 29.66 72.69 12.56
C PHE A 265 30.81 72.79 13.55
N TYR A 266 31.27 71.65 14.06
CA TYR A 266 32.38 71.57 15.00
C TYR A 266 33.62 71.02 14.31
N SER A 267 34.80 71.45 14.76
CA SER A 267 36.08 70.83 14.45
C SER A 267 36.68 70.36 15.77
N GLY A 268 36.61 69.06 16.03
CA GLY A 268 36.89 68.53 17.37
C GLY A 268 35.86 69.03 18.40
N ALA A 269 36.34 69.60 19.51
CA ALA A 269 35.49 70.17 20.56
C ALA A 269 35.06 71.63 20.27
N ASP A 270 35.69 72.29 19.29
CA ASP A 270 35.50 73.71 19.04
C ASP A 270 34.43 73.95 17.97
N LEU A 271 33.58 74.97 18.19
CA LEU A 271 32.61 75.41 17.20
C LEU A 271 33.33 76.11 16.04
N ALA A 272 33.36 75.47 14.88
CA ALA A 272 34.04 75.99 13.69
C ALA A 272 33.15 76.97 12.90
N ALA A 273 31.86 76.65 12.74
CA ALA A 273 30.90 77.50 12.04
C ALA A 273 29.48 77.28 12.55
N TRP A 274 28.59 78.24 12.29
CA TRP A 274 27.19 78.11 12.61
C TRP A 274 26.32 78.87 11.61
N ILE A 275 25.09 78.37 11.43
CA ILE A 275 24.04 79.04 10.66
C ILE A 275 22.96 79.43 11.66
N LYS A 276 22.74 80.74 11.84
CA LYS A 276 21.63 81.25 12.63
C LYS A 276 20.49 81.55 11.67
N LYS A 277 19.30 81.05 12.00
CA LYS A 277 18.09 81.40 11.27
C LYS A 277 17.81 82.88 11.52
N LYS A 278 17.64 83.68 10.46
CA LYS A 278 17.14 85.06 10.56
C LYS A 278 15.70 85.04 11.08
#